data_AF-A0A6G2I1U4-F1
#
_entry.id   AF-A0A6G2I1U4-F1
#
_cell.length_a   1.000
_cell.length_b   1.000
_cell.length_c   1.000
_cell.angle_alpha   90.00
_cell.angle_beta   90.00
_cell.angle_gamma   90.00
#
_symmetry.space_group_name_H-M   'P 1'
#
loop_
_entity.id
_entity.type
_entity.pdbx_description
1 polymer ?
#
loop_
_entity_poly.entity_id
_entity_poly.type
_entity_poly.pdbx_seq_one_letter_code
_entity_poly.pdbx_strand_id
1 'polypeptide(L)'
;MHSSFSALKVRGRGAVRLAAATLVSGLVAVGVMAGADTAAADGTSQSQSGATATIGGLKTYGAAVIHDEAGDQQISAGLFEMSVEGGGTLQTYCVDLHNPTQTDAKYHETPWSGTSLGANKDAGRIRWILQNSYPQVNDLAALAAKAGVSSGLSEQDAAAGTQVAIWRWSDGADVDALDPQAEKLADYLEKSARNLAEPEASLTLDPPAVSGHPGELLGPVTVHINEGRVTVSPPADAATSGVRVVGKDGKAITSAADGSQVFFDVPEDAAAGSAEVTVQASTTVPVGRAFTSESRSQTQILAGSSESTVSATASAGWAEKGAIPALSAAKNCAKGGLDITASNEGDEDFAFELMGTEHVIPASTWRTVTIPLQEDQAYDFTIEAPDGFEKRFTGVLDCLTQGAEAGDSTQTLSEPSPATVGGTSADTNLAETGDSGMTGLIAGTAIGLVVIGGAVLLVVGRRKTPTQD
;
A
#
# COMPACT_ATOMS: atom_id res chain seq x y z
N MET A 1 -24.92 -42.26 54.78
CA MET A 1 -24.20 -43.31 55.52
C MET A 1 -23.80 -44.39 54.53
N HIS A 2 -22.50 -44.67 54.48
CA HIS A 2 -21.77 -45.85 53.99
C HIS A 2 -22.25 -46.58 52.72
N SER A 3 -21.56 -46.53 51.58
CA SER A 3 -20.20 -47.02 51.26
C SER A 3 -20.21 -48.41 50.62
N SER A 4 -19.41 -48.55 49.55
CA SER A 4 -18.60 -49.73 49.18
C SER A 4 -19.29 -50.89 48.46
N PHE A 5 -18.68 -51.66 47.55
CA PHE A 5 -17.49 -51.60 46.69
C PHE A 5 -17.52 -52.91 45.84
N SER A 6 -16.87 -52.87 44.67
CA SER A 6 -16.08 -53.94 44.03
C SER A 6 -16.68 -55.25 43.49
N ALA A 7 -16.58 -55.34 42.15
CA ALA A 7 -15.75 -56.26 41.33
C ALA A 7 -15.96 -57.79 41.36
N LEU A 8 -15.97 -58.42 40.17
CA LEU A 8 -15.21 -59.66 39.84
C LEU A 8 -15.32 -60.15 38.36
N LYS A 9 -14.16 -60.17 37.68
CA LYS A 9 -13.51 -61.19 36.79
C LYS A 9 -14.22 -61.95 35.64
N VAL A 10 -13.69 -61.75 34.42
CA VAL A 10 -12.93 -62.65 33.47
C VAL A 10 -13.31 -64.13 33.22
N ARG A 11 -13.43 -64.51 31.92
CA ARG A 11 -12.81 -65.66 31.16
C ARG A 11 -13.54 -65.84 29.80
N GLY A 12 -13.01 -66.22 28.63
CA GLY A 12 -11.69 -66.66 28.14
C GLY A 12 -11.85 -67.46 26.81
N ARG A 13 -10.72 -67.76 26.13
CA ARG A 13 -10.46 -68.61 24.91
C ARG A 13 -10.37 -67.84 23.58
N GLY A 14 -9.33 -67.95 22.74
CA GLY A 14 -8.09 -68.74 22.76
C GLY A 14 -7.39 -68.72 21.38
N ALA A 15 -6.06 -68.94 21.41
CA ALA A 15 -5.15 -69.48 20.36
C ALA A 15 -4.69 -68.60 19.16
N VAL A 16 -3.60 -67.88 19.43
CA VAL A 16 -2.32 -67.67 18.71
C VAL A 16 -2.03 -68.51 17.43
N ARG A 17 -1.54 -67.84 16.37
CA ARG A 17 -0.34 -68.25 15.61
C ARG A 17 0.51 -67.05 15.20
N LEU A 18 1.81 -67.17 15.43
CA LEU A 18 2.89 -66.21 15.21
C LEU A 18 3.26 -66.07 13.72
N ALA A 19 3.72 -64.86 13.36
CA ALA A 19 4.91 -64.69 12.53
C ALA A 19 5.65 -63.43 13.01
N ALA A 20 6.89 -63.61 13.44
CA ALA A 20 7.80 -62.55 13.85
C ALA A 20 8.61 -62.07 12.65
N ALA A 21 8.78 -60.76 12.52
CA ALA A 21 9.88 -60.16 11.78
C ALA A 21 10.50 -59.09 12.69
N THR A 22 11.76 -59.31 13.03
CA THR A 22 12.62 -58.48 13.87
C THR A 22 13.04 -57.22 13.12
N LEU A 23 12.82 -56.03 13.71
CA LEU A 23 13.56 -54.82 13.34
C LEU A 23 14.33 -54.31 14.55
N VAL A 24 15.62 -54.12 14.29
CA VAL A 24 16.69 -53.72 15.17
C VAL A 24 16.54 -52.25 15.56
N SER A 25 16.77 -51.95 16.84
CA SER A 25 16.90 -50.59 17.37
C SER A 25 18.09 -49.86 16.76
N GLY A 26 17.83 -48.67 16.21
CA GLY A 26 18.84 -47.64 16.00
C GLY A 26 18.34 -46.34 16.64
N LEU A 27 18.88 -46.00 17.81
CA LEU A 27 18.72 -44.67 18.41
C LEU A 27 19.41 -43.64 17.50
N VAL A 28 18.64 -42.67 17.03
CA VAL A 28 19.17 -41.34 16.72
C VAL A 28 18.35 -40.36 17.53
N ALA A 29 18.98 -39.78 18.55
CA ALA A 29 18.46 -38.62 19.25
C ALA A 29 18.48 -37.44 18.28
N VAL A 30 17.34 -37.17 17.63
CA VAL A 30 17.13 -35.90 16.94
C VAL A 30 16.52 -34.97 17.99
N GLY A 31 17.33 -34.03 18.48
CA GLY A 31 16.84 -32.93 19.29
C GLY A 31 15.81 -32.16 18.48
N VAL A 32 14.55 -32.20 18.91
CA VAL A 32 13.54 -31.28 18.44
C VAL A 32 13.90 -29.94 19.09
N MET A 33 14.68 -29.12 18.37
CA MET A 33 14.63 -27.70 18.63
C MET A 33 13.21 -27.30 18.26
N ALA A 34 12.38 -27.07 19.28
CA ALA A 34 11.19 -26.26 19.15
C ALA A 34 11.67 -24.85 18.78
N GLY A 35 11.88 -24.64 17.48
CA GLY A 35 11.78 -23.30 16.93
C GLY A 35 10.33 -22.91 17.15
N ALA A 36 10.12 -21.93 18.03
CA ALA A 36 8.97 -21.07 17.87
C ALA A 36 9.14 -20.45 16.48
N ASP A 37 8.55 -21.06 15.46
CA ASP A 37 8.24 -20.36 14.23
C ASP A 37 7.25 -19.28 14.67
N THR A 38 7.78 -18.13 15.05
CA THR A 38 7.03 -16.89 15.03
C THR A 38 6.51 -16.80 13.60
N ALA A 39 5.22 -17.08 13.42
CA ALA A 39 4.53 -16.71 12.21
C ALA A 39 4.84 -15.22 12.02
N ALA A 40 5.72 -14.92 11.07
CA ALA A 40 5.97 -13.56 10.65
C ALA A 40 4.61 -13.05 10.21
N ALA A 41 4.00 -12.18 11.02
CA ALA A 41 2.90 -11.37 10.56
C ALA A 41 3.42 -10.67 9.30
N ASP A 42 2.74 -10.88 8.17
CA ASP A 42 2.96 -10.10 6.97
C ASP A 42 3.05 -8.65 7.40
N GLY A 43 4.22 -8.03 7.17
CA GLY A 43 4.51 -6.70 7.66
C GLY A 43 3.42 -5.76 7.19
N THR A 44 2.66 -5.19 8.12
CA THR A 44 1.60 -4.25 7.80
C THR A 44 2.25 -3.01 7.21
N SER A 45 2.24 -2.92 5.88
CA SER A 45 2.29 -1.66 5.13
C SER A 45 1.37 -0.66 5.85
N GLN A 46 1.85 0.58 5.94
CA GLN A 46 1.21 1.75 6.53
C GLN A 46 -0.33 1.64 6.53
N SER A 47 -0.99 1.76 7.70
CA SER A 47 -2.45 1.54 7.92
C SER A 47 -3.27 1.75 6.64
N GLN A 48 -3.61 0.63 5.99
CA GLN A 48 -4.23 0.65 4.67
C GLN A 48 -5.67 1.10 4.84
N SER A 49 -5.95 2.32 4.42
CA SER A 49 -7.23 2.97 4.60
C SER A 49 -7.79 3.43 3.26
N GLY A 50 -9.04 3.10 3.00
CA GLY A 50 -9.74 3.46 1.78
C GLY A 50 -9.54 2.45 0.65
N ALA A 51 -9.49 2.93 -0.59
CA ALA A 51 -9.33 2.07 -1.76
C ALA A 51 -7.87 1.69 -2.01
N THR A 52 -7.68 0.45 -2.46
CA THR A 52 -6.40 -0.04 -2.98
C THR A 52 -6.61 -0.57 -4.39
N ALA A 53 -5.78 -0.16 -5.34
CA ALA A 53 -5.99 -0.44 -6.76
C ALA A 53 -4.69 -0.68 -7.52
N THR A 54 -4.75 -1.49 -8.57
CA THR A 54 -3.63 -1.75 -9.49
C THR A 54 -3.83 -0.96 -10.78
N ILE A 55 -2.81 -0.23 -11.21
CA ILE A 55 -2.89 0.57 -12.43
C ILE A 55 -2.91 -0.32 -13.68
N GLY A 56 -3.92 -0.13 -14.52
CA GLY A 56 -4.07 -0.81 -15.81
C GLY A 56 -3.54 0.00 -17.00
N GLY A 57 -2.99 1.18 -16.74
CA GLY A 57 -2.40 2.09 -17.72
C GLY A 57 -3.38 3.12 -18.30
N LEU A 58 -2.85 3.90 -19.25
CA LEU A 58 -3.56 4.99 -19.92
C LEU A 58 -4.60 4.43 -20.90
N LYS A 59 -5.87 4.85 -20.78
CA LYS A 59 -6.99 4.32 -21.58
C LYS A 59 -7.52 5.31 -22.61
N THR A 60 -7.81 6.52 -22.16
CA THR A 60 -8.37 7.58 -23.01
C THR A 60 -7.40 8.74 -23.02
N TYR A 61 -6.70 8.95 -24.12
CA TYR A 61 -5.62 9.92 -24.20
C TYR A 61 -5.47 10.54 -25.57
N GLY A 62 -4.86 11.72 -25.57
CA GLY A 62 -4.32 12.40 -26.74
C GLY A 62 -2.82 12.67 -26.54
N ALA A 63 -2.29 13.58 -27.33
CA ALA A 63 -0.89 14.02 -27.23
C ALA A 63 -0.81 15.42 -26.61
N ALA A 64 0.25 15.65 -25.85
CA ALA A 64 0.66 16.96 -25.34
C ALA A 64 2.14 17.19 -25.67
N VAL A 65 2.57 18.45 -25.65
CA VAL A 65 3.95 18.87 -25.87
C VAL A 65 4.41 19.63 -24.63
N ILE A 66 5.45 19.12 -23.98
CA ILE A 66 6.17 19.82 -22.92
C ILE A 66 7.19 20.74 -23.59
N HIS A 67 7.29 21.96 -23.10
CA HIS A 67 8.30 22.93 -23.51
C HIS A 67 9.30 23.09 -22.37
N ASP A 68 10.51 22.56 -22.54
CA ASP A 68 11.59 22.71 -21.58
C ASP A 68 12.83 23.36 -22.21
N GLU A 69 13.87 23.62 -21.41
CA GLU A 69 15.12 24.21 -21.90
C GLU A 69 15.88 23.30 -22.87
N ALA A 70 15.63 21.99 -22.84
CA ALA A 70 16.22 20.99 -23.73
C ALA A 70 15.45 20.86 -25.06
N GLY A 71 14.20 21.31 -25.11
CA GLY A 71 13.36 21.45 -26.30
C GLY A 71 11.92 20.98 -26.10
N ASP A 72 11.23 20.79 -27.23
CA ASP A 72 9.85 20.31 -27.23
C ASP A 72 9.80 18.78 -27.15
N GLN A 73 9.11 18.24 -26.15
CA GLN A 73 8.88 16.81 -25.99
C GLN A 73 7.40 16.45 -26.10
N GLN A 74 7.06 15.63 -27.09
CA GLN A 74 5.71 15.09 -27.21
C GLN A 74 5.52 13.90 -26.27
N ILE A 75 4.43 13.92 -25.49
CA ILE A 75 4.03 12.88 -24.54
C ILE A 75 2.55 12.52 -24.71
N SER A 76 2.12 11.43 -24.06
CA SER A 76 0.69 11.07 -24.00
C SER A 76 0.05 11.72 -22.77
N ALA A 77 -1.14 12.29 -22.95
CA ALA A 77 -1.88 12.99 -21.90
C ALA A 77 -3.32 12.47 -21.83
N GLY A 78 -3.76 12.03 -20.66
CA GLY A 78 -5.14 11.57 -20.51
C GLY A 78 -5.42 10.74 -19.26
N LEU A 79 -6.50 9.98 -19.34
CA LEU A 79 -7.12 9.27 -18.23
C LEU A 79 -6.58 7.84 -18.12
N PHE A 80 -6.07 7.52 -16.93
CA PHE A 80 -5.68 6.18 -16.53
C PHE A 80 -6.88 5.42 -15.94
N GLU A 81 -6.82 4.10 -16.01
CA GLU A 81 -7.76 3.23 -15.33
C GLU A 81 -7.02 2.32 -14.34
N MET A 82 -7.61 2.12 -13.16
CA MET A 82 -7.13 1.20 -12.16
C MET A 82 -8.22 0.19 -11.79
N SER A 83 -7.80 -1.03 -11.46
CA SER A 83 -8.68 -2.08 -10.95
C SER A 83 -8.57 -2.13 -9.43
N VAL A 84 -9.69 -2.00 -8.72
CA VAL A 84 -9.72 -1.99 -7.25
C VAL A 84 -9.67 -3.42 -6.72
N GLU A 85 -8.86 -3.64 -5.68
CA GLU A 85 -8.81 -4.91 -4.96
C GLU A 85 -10.17 -5.20 -4.31
N GLY A 86 -10.73 -6.38 -4.57
CA GLY A 86 -12.07 -6.73 -4.11
C GLY A 86 -13.21 -6.16 -4.96
N GLY A 87 -12.93 -5.46 -6.06
CA GLY A 87 -13.92 -5.08 -7.07
C GLY A 87 -14.13 -3.57 -7.24
N GLY A 88 -14.50 -3.19 -8.46
CA GLY A 88 -14.65 -1.80 -8.88
C GLY A 88 -13.47 -1.29 -9.71
N THR A 89 -13.60 -0.07 -10.21
CA THR A 89 -12.64 0.59 -11.08
C THR A 89 -12.50 2.07 -10.73
N LEU A 90 -11.29 2.58 -10.84
CA LEU A 90 -10.97 3.99 -10.67
C LEU A 90 -10.47 4.56 -11.99
N GLN A 91 -10.78 5.83 -12.22
CA GLN A 91 -10.26 6.64 -13.30
C GLN A 91 -9.43 7.77 -12.71
N THR A 92 -8.18 7.91 -13.12
CA THR A 92 -7.23 8.85 -12.52
C THR A 92 -6.49 9.68 -13.57
N TYR A 93 -6.00 10.84 -13.15
CA TYR A 93 -5.02 11.63 -13.89
C TYR A 93 -3.69 11.63 -13.13
N CYS A 94 -2.60 11.90 -13.86
CA CYS A 94 -1.29 12.11 -13.28
C CYS A 94 -1.16 13.51 -12.67
N VAL A 95 -0.45 13.64 -11.56
CA VAL A 95 -0.06 14.94 -10.95
C VAL A 95 1.46 15.10 -10.79
N ASP A 96 2.24 14.25 -11.46
CA ASP A 96 3.71 14.28 -11.46
C ASP A 96 4.21 13.94 -12.87
N LEU A 97 4.36 14.98 -13.70
CA LEU A 97 4.56 14.88 -15.15
C LEU A 97 5.83 14.12 -15.55
N HIS A 98 6.90 14.27 -14.77
CA HIS A 98 8.24 13.79 -15.13
C HIS A 98 8.59 12.43 -14.50
N ASN A 99 7.74 11.91 -13.62
CA ASN A 99 7.86 10.57 -13.08
C ASN A 99 6.95 9.63 -13.89
N PRO A 100 7.45 8.57 -14.52
CA PRO A 100 6.59 7.67 -15.28
C PRO A 100 5.77 6.74 -14.36
N THR A 101 4.58 6.35 -14.82
CA THR A 101 3.83 5.25 -14.20
C THR A 101 4.58 3.93 -14.36
N GLN A 102 4.69 3.16 -13.28
CA GLN A 102 5.20 1.80 -13.33
C GLN A 102 4.08 0.80 -13.67
N THR A 103 4.39 -0.14 -14.57
CA THR A 103 3.45 -1.19 -14.98
C THR A 103 3.01 -2.02 -13.78
N ASP A 104 1.71 -2.28 -13.68
CA ASP A 104 1.09 -3.09 -12.63
C ASP A 104 1.38 -2.62 -11.19
N ALA A 105 1.78 -1.35 -11.02
CA ALA A 105 1.98 -0.78 -9.71
C ALA A 105 0.69 -0.77 -8.89
N LYS A 106 0.83 -1.14 -7.63
CA LYS A 106 -0.22 -1.08 -6.61
C LYS A 106 -0.23 0.31 -5.99
N TYR A 107 -1.42 0.88 -5.90
CA TYR A 107 -1.70 2.21 -5.37
C TYR A 107 -2.65 2.12 -4.19
N HIS A 108 -2.47 3.03 -3.25
CA HIS A 108 -3.30 3.18 -2.07
C HIS A 108 -3.84 4.60 -2.00
N GLU A 109 -5.09 4.74 -1.56
CA GLU A 109 -5.69 6.03 -1.27
C GLU A 109 -4.92 6.72 -0.13
N THR A 110 -4.49 7.95 -0.37
CA THR A 110 -3.61 8.70 0.54
C THR A 110 -4.13 10.13 0.68
N PRO A 111 -4.07 10.75 1.88
CA PRO A 111 -4.37 12.18 2.01
C PRO A 111 -3.36 13.05 1.26
N TRP A 112 -3.74 14.25 0.83
CA TRP A 112 -2.84 15.17 0.13
C TRP A 112 -1.59 15.49 0.96
N SER A 113 -1.72 15.57 2.28
CA SER A 113 -0.58 15.81 3.18
C SER A 113 0.55 14.78 3.07
N GLY A 114 0.26 13.59 2.51
CA GLY A 114 1.23 12.52 2.26
C GLY A 114 1.76 12.47 0.84
N THR A 115 1.49 13.48 0.00
CA THR A 115 1.94 13.57 -1.40
C THR A 115 2.38 15.00 -1.74
N SER A 116 2.88 15.21 -2.96
CA SER A 116 3.20 16.54 -3.52
C SER A 116 2.03 17.53 -3.50
N LEU A 117 0.79 17.05 -3.44
CA LEU A 117 -0.40 17.90 -3.34
C LEU A 117 -0.51 18.62 -1.98
N GLY A 118 0.07 18.05 -0.91
CA GLY A 118 -0.01 18.62 0.44
C GLY A 118 0.79 19.91 0.61
N ALA A 119 1.90 20.03 -0.13
CA ALA A 119 2.70 21.25 -0.20
C ALA A 119 2.23 22.21 -1.29
N ASN A 120 1.46 21.71 -2.28
CA ASN A 120 0.94 22.50 -3.37
C ASN A 120 -0.29 23.34 -2.94
N LYS A 121 -0.08 24.65 -2.78
CA LYS A 121 -1.14 25.62 -2.45
C LYS A 121 -2.29 25.70 -3.47
N ASP A 122 -2.07 25.21 -4.69
CA ASP A 122 -3.03 25.22 -5.79
C ASP A 122 -3.69 23.84 -6.01
N ALA A 123 -3.44 22.84 -5.16
CA ALA A 123 -4.05 21.50 -5.26
C ALA A 123 -5.59 21.53 -5.31
N GLY A 124 -6.23 22.49 -4.65
CA GLY A 124 -7.68 22.66 -4.71
C GLY A 124 -8.20 23.05 -6.10
N ARG A 125 -7.38 23.69 -6.94
CA ARG A 125 -7.71 24.00 -8.33
C ARG A 125 -7.75 22.75 -9.20
N ILE A 126 -6.84 21.80 -8.96
CA ILE A 126 -6.85 20.49 -9.60
C ILE A 126 -8.17 19.78 -9.29
N ARG A 127 -8.60 19.76 -8.01
CA ARG A 127 -9.91 19.20 -7.64
C ARG A 127 -11.07 19.86 -8.38
N TRP A 128 -11.04 21.19 -8.53
CA TRP A 128 -12.07 21.88 -9.29
C TRP A 128 -12.11 21.43 -10.74
N ILE A 129 -10.95 21.28 -11.39
CA ILE A 129 -10.83 20.78 -12.76
C ILE A 129 -11.45 19.38 -12.87
N LEU A 130 -11.10 18.47 -11.97
CA LEU A 130 -11.62 17.09 -11.93
C LEU A 130 -13.15 17.05 -11.83
N GLN A 131 -13.76 17.96 -11.07
CA GLN A 131 -15.22 18.04 -10.91
C GLN A 131 -15.94 18.74 -12.08
N ASN A 132 -15.22 19.53 -12.90
CA ASN A 132 -15.80 20.37 -13.95
C ASN A 132 -15.38 19.98 -15.36
N SER A 133 -14.69 18.84 -15.50
CA SER A 133 -14.24 18.29 -16.77
C SER A 133 -14.52 16.79 -16.87
N TYR A 134 -14.10 16.19 -17.98
CA TYR A 134 -14.17 14.75 -18.20
C TYR A 134 -13.35 13.98 -17.15
N PRO A 135 -13.82 12.82 -16.62
CA PRO A 135 -15.07 12.12 -16.97
C PRO A 135 -16.30 12.56 -16.16
N GLN A 136 -16.16 13.42 -15.15
CA GLN A 136 -17.30 13.88 -14.33
C GLN A 136 -18.34 14.64 -15.15
N VAL A 137 -17.88 15.49 -16.07
CA VAL A 137 -18.70 16.15 -17.08
C VAL A 137 -18.54 15.39 -18.41
N ASN A 138 -19.38 14.37 -18.58
CA ASN A 138 -19.37 13.54 -19.80
C ASN A 138 -20.28 14.07 -20.93
N ASP A 139 -20.98 15.19 -20.72
CA ASP A 139 -21.62 15.94 -21.81
C ASP A 139 -20.57 16.78 -22.53
N LEU A 140 -19.88 16.15 -23.48
CA LEU A 140 -18.78 16.77 -24.23
C LEU A 140 -19.22 17.97 -25.07
N ALA A 141 -20.48 18.01 -25.51
CA ALA A 141 -21.02 19.15 -26.25
C ALA A 141 -21.18 20.37 -25.32
N ALA A 142 -21.71 20.18 -24.12
CA ALA A 142 -21.81 21.23 -23.12
C ALA A 142 -20.42 21.69 -22.64
N LEU A 143 -19.47 20.77 -22.46
CA LEU A 143 -18.09 21.10 -22.08
C LEU A 143 -17.40 21.90 -23.19
N ALA A 144 -17.53 21.47 -24.45
CA ALA A 144 -17.01 22.19 -25.61
C ALA A 144 -17.57 23.62 -25.71
N ALA A 145 -18.88 23.79 -25.48
CA ALA A 145 -19.52 25.10 -25.50
C ALA A 145 -18.95 26.04 -24.41
N LYS A 146 -18.70 25.54 -23.19
CA LYS A 146 -18.07 26.32 -22.11
C LYS A 146 -16.64 26.72 -22.46
N ALA A 147 -15.89 25.82 -23.09
CA ALA A 147 -14.52 26.06 -23.53
C ALA A 147 -14.40 26.88 -24.84
N GLY A 148 -15.53 27.25 -25.48
CA GLY A 148 -15.51 27.99 -26.74
C GLY A 148 -15.02 27.16 -27.95
N VAL A 149 -15.18 25.84 -27.88
CA VAL A 149 -14.80 24.89 -28.93
C VAL A 149 -15.99 24.65 -29.86
N SER A 150 -15.92 25.13 -31.10
CA SER A 150 -17.04 25.10 -32.05
C SER A 150 -17.24 23.77 -32.77
N SER A 151 -16.17 22.99 -32.92
CA SER A 151 -16.16 21.70 -33.64
C SER A 151 -16.49 20.49 -32.75
N GLY A 152 -16.78 20.70 -31.46
CA GLY A 152 -17.04 19.64 -30.47
C GLY A 152 -15.77 19.20 -29.73
N LEU A 153 -15.89 18.21 -28.85
CA LEU A 153 -14.76 17.53 -28.20
C LEU A 153 -14.98 16.03 -28.33
N SER A 154 -13.92 15.28 -28.66
CA SER A 154 -13.89 13.84 -28.44
C SER A 154 -13.54 13.52 -26.98
N GLU A 155 -13.74 12.27 -26.54
CA GLU A 155 -13.28 11.83 -25.22
C GLU A 155 -11.76 11.96 -25.07
N GLN A 156 -11.01 11.75 -26.15
CA GLN A 156 -9.55 11.90 -26.18
C GLN A 156 -9.15 13.36 -26.02
N ASP A 157 -9.80 14.29 -26.71
CA ASP A 157 -9.54 15.73 -26.57
C ASP A 157 -9.89 16.20 -25.16
N ALA A 158 -11.01 15.74 -24.62
CA ALA A 158 -11.45 16.08 -23.29
C ALA A 158 -10.49 15.55 -22.23
N ALA A 159 -10.02 14.29 -22.37
CA ALA A 159 -9.07 13.70 -21.46
C ALA A 159 -7.70 14.39 -21.53
N ALA A 160 -7.18 14.66 -22.73
CA ALA A 160 -5.90 15.33 -22.93
C ALA A 160 -5.92 16.77 -22.40
N GLY A 161 -6.94 17.56 -22.76
CA GLY A 161 -7.08 18.94 -22.28
C GLY A 161 -7.24 19.03 -20.76
N THR A 162 -7.93 18.05 -20.15
CA THR A 162 -8.03 17.95 -18.69
C THR A 162 -6.68 17.64 -18.06
N GLN A 163 -5.93 16.66 -18.57
CA GLN A 163 -4.61 16.29 -18.05
C GLN A 163 -3.61 17.46 -18.17
N VAL A 164 -3.62 18.20 -19.28
CA VAL A 164 -2.77 19.38 -19.48
C VAL A 164 -3.10 20.47 -18.46
N ALA A 165 -4.39 20.78 -18.25
CA ALA A 165 -4.79 21.75 -17.23
C ALA A 165 -4.39 21.32 -15.80
N ILE A 166 -4.38 20.01 -15.53
CA ILE A 166 -3.90 19.47 -14.24
C ILE A 166 -2.40 19.72 -14.10
N TRP A 167 -1.58 19.36 -15.10
CA TRP A 167 -0.12 19.54 -15.05
C TRP A 167 0.31 20.99 -14.88
N ARG A 168 -0.42 21.95 -15.46
CA ARG A 168 -0.20 23.38 -15.24
C ARG A 168 -0.37 23.79 -13.76
N TRP A 169 -1.19 23.08 -12.98
CA TRP A 169 -1.38 23.33 -11.55
C TRP A 169 -0.60 22.41 -10.62
N SER A 170 -0.32 21.16 -11.02
CA SER A 170 0.46 20.22 -10.19
C SER A 170 1.95 20.48 -10.27
N ASP A 171 2.47 20.64 -11.48
CA ASP A 171 3.90 20.73 -11.79
C ASP A 171 4.33 22.16 -12.13
N GLY A 172 3.38 23.05 -12.40
CA GLY A 172 3.68 24.37 -12.97
C GLY A 172 4.28 24.27 -14.38
N ALA A 173 4.00 23.16 -15.08
CA ALA A 173 4.63 22.83 -16.34
C ALA A 173 4.23 23.78 -17.47
N ASP A 174 5.20 24.12 -18.32
CA ASP A 174 4.95 24.72 -19.64
C ASP A 174 4.60 23.59 -20.61
N VAL A 175 3.29 23.39 -20.80
CA VAL A 175 2.74 22.25 -21.53
C VAL A 175 1.47 22.64 -22.27
N ASP A 176 1.38 22.21 -23.52
CA ASP A 176 0.25 22.42 -24.41
C ASP A 176 -0.33 21.08 -24.89
N ALA A 177 -1.65 21.02 -25.06
CA ALA A 177 -2.25 19.91 -25.79
C ALA A 177 -1.96 20.07 -27.29
N LEU A 178 -1.56 18.98 -27.94
CA LEU A 178 -1.24 19.01 -29.37
C LEU A 178 -2.49 19.30 -30.24
N ASP A 179 -3.66 18.83 -29.79
CA ASP A 179 -4.93 19.11 -30.46
C ASP A 179 -5.46 20.51 -30.05
N PRO A 180 -5.78 21.41 -31.01
CA PRO A 180 -6.24 22.76 -30.70
C PRO A 180 -7.57 22.84 -29.93
N GLN A 181 -8.41 21.81 -29.98
CA GLN A 181 -9.67 21.73 -29.25
C GLN A 181 -9.41 21.32 -27.80
N ALA A 182 -8.53 20.32 -27.60
CA ALA A 182 -8.05 19.94 -26.29
C ALA A 182 -7.34 21.11 -25.59
N GLU A 183 -6.54 21.89 -26.32
CA GLU A 183 -5.82 23.04 -25.79
C GLU A 183 -6.77 24.14 -25.31
N LYS A 184 -7.80 24.46 -26.10
CA LYS A 184 -8.86 25.40 -25.68
C LYS A 184 -9.58 24.94 -24.43
N LEU A 185 -9.80 23.63 -24.28
CA LEU A 185 -10.36 23.09 -23.05
C LEU A 185 -9.40 23.28 -21.88
N ALA A 186 -8.12 22.96 -22.05
CA ALA A 186 -7.10 23.14 -21.01
C ALA A 186 -7.06 24.59 -20.52
N ASP A 187 -7.00 25.53 -21.46
CA ASP A 187 -7.03 26.97 -21.23
C ASP A 187 -8.27 27.44 -20.45
N TYR A 188 -9.44 26.93 -20.82
CA TYR A 188 -10.69 27.25 -20.13
C TYR A 188 -10.68 26.73 -18.69
N LEU A 189 -10.22 25.49 -18.49
CA LEU A 189 -10.17 24.84 -17.18
C LEU A 189 -9.21 25.57 -16.25
N GLU A 190 -8.00 25.87 -16.73
CA GLU A 190 -6.98 26.58 -15.97
C GLU A 190 -7.47 27.96 -15.51
N LYS A 191 -8.03 28.76 -16.44
CA LYS A 191 -8.55 30.11 -16.15
C LYS A 191 -9.75 30.09 -15.20
N SER A 192 -10.53 29.02 -15.20
CA SER A 192 -11.76 28.91 -14.42
C SER A 192 -11.55 28.28 -13.04
N ALA A 193 -10.44 27.58 -12.84
CA ALA A 193 -10.20 26.77 -11.66
C ALA A 193 -10.23 27.57 -10.36
N ARG A 194 -10.93 27.03 -9.36
CA ARG A 194 -11.07 27.63 -8.03
C ARG A 194 -10.49 26.71 -6.98
N ASN A 195 -10.01 27.29 -5.89
CA ASN A 195 -9.50 26.49 -4.80
C ASN A 195 -10.65 25.78 -4.07
N LEU A 196 -10.56 24.46 -3.95
CA LEU A 196 -11.46 23.60 -3.18
C LEU A 196 -10.67 22.88 -2.09
N ALA A 197 -11.32 22.54 -0.98
CA ALA A 197 -10.70 21.70 0.05
C ALA A 197 -10.46 20.28 -0.47
N GLU A 198 -9.53 19.55 0.15
CA GLU A 198 -9.39 18.10 -0.03
C GLU A 198 -10.72 17.39 0.31
N PRO A 199 -11.15 16.39 -0.48
CA PRO A 199 -12.29 15.56 -0.08
C PRO A 199 -11.88 14.58 1.03
N GLU A 200 -12.81 14.27 1.94
CA GLU A 200 -12.60 13.24 2.97
C GLU A 200 -12.32 11.87 2.36
N ALA A 201 -11.60 11.02 3.09
CA ALA A 201 -11.27 9.67 2.65
C ALA A 201 -12.52 8.80 2.49
N SER A 202 -12.44 7.80 1.60
CA SER A 202 -13.57 6.88 1.38
C SER A 202 -13.92 6.06 2.63
N LEU A 203 -12.90 5.60 3.35
CA LEU A 203 -13.03 4.86 4.60
C LEU A 203 -11.77 5.03 5.46
N THR A 204 -11.92 5.40 6.73
CA THR A 204 -10.85 5.44 7.73
C THR A 204 -11.30 4.93 9.11
N LEU A 205 -10.33 4.47 9.90
CA LEU A 205 -10.48 4.15 11.32
C LEU A 205 -9.56 5.06 12.12
N ASP A 206 -10.13 5.81 13.08
CA ASP A 206 -9.39 6.80 13.87
C ASP A 206 -9.63 6.64 15.40
N PRO A 207 -8.58 6.49 16.22
CA PRO A 207 -7.19 6.31 15.80
C PRO A 207 -6.95 4.93 15.16
N PRO A 208 -5.92 4.78 14.30
CA PRO A 208 -5.60 3.51 13.65
C PRO A 208 -4.92 2.50 14.60
N ALA A 209 -4.53 2.92 15.80
CA ALA A 209 -3.96 2.05 16.81
C ALA A 209 -4.40 2.50 18.20
N VAL A 210 -4.75 1.54 19.07
CA VAL A 210 -5.11 1.76 20.47
C VAL A 210 -4.35 0.77 21.36
N SER A 211 -4.28 1.05 22.65
CA SER A 211 -3.71 0.13 23.63
C SER A 211 -4.42 0.20 24.98
N GLY A 212 -4.11 -0.73 25.88
CA GLY A 212 -4.57 -0.70 27.28
C GLY A 212 -4.45 -2.06 27.97
N HIS A 213 -5.25 -2.27 29.02
CA HIS A 213 -5.14 -3.47 29.86
C HIS A 213 -6.15 -4.57 29.51
N PRO A 214 -5.80 -5.85 29.72
CA PRO A 214 -6.77 -6.95 29.71
C PRO A 214 -7.96 -6.70 30.63
N GLY A 215 -9.16 -7.14 30.24
CA GLY A 215 -10.40 -6.94 30.99
C GLY A 215 -11.09 -5.60 30.75
N GLU A 216 -10.46 -4.68 30.00
CA GLU A 216 -11.03 -3.39 29.61
C GLU A 216 -11.50 -3.40 28.14
N LEU A 217 -12.27 -2.37 27.77
CA LEU A 217 -12.63 -2.10 26.37
C LEU A 217 -11.61 -1.13 25.77
N LEU A 218 -10.73 -1.62 24.90
CA LEU A 218 -9.70 -0.81 24.26
C LEU A 218 -10.29 -0.01 23.10
N GLY A 219 -10.19 1.31 23.16
CA GLY A 219 -10.81 2.23 22.21
C GLY A 219 -11.28 3.54 22.87
N PRO A 220 -12.16 4.31 22.22
CA PRO A 220 -12.86 3.98 20.97
C PRO A 220 -11.99 4.15 19.72
N VAL A 221 -12.17 3.26 18.74
CA VAL A 221 -11.80 3.48 17.34
C VAL A 221 -13.06 3.91 16.58
N THR A 222 -13.04 5.08 15.95
CA THR A 222 -14.18 5.65 15.22
C THR A 222 -14.13 5.25 13.76
N VAL A 223 -15.25 4.76 13.23
CA VAL A 223 -15.41 4.47 11.79
C VAL A 223 -15.82 5.74 11.07
N HIS A 224 -15.04 6.12 10.07
CA HIS A 224 -15.38 7.19 9.13
C HIS A 224 -15.60 6.60 7.74
N ILE A 225 -16.81 6.70 7.21
CA ILE A 225 -17.13 6.23 5.85
C ILE A 225 -17.99 7.25 5.14
N ASN A 226 -17.67 7.54 3.89
CA ASN A 226 -18.40 8.56 3.13
C ASN A 226 -19.88 8.22 2.95
N GLU A 227 -20.18 6.97 2.60
CA GLU A 227 -21.54 6.49 2.34
C GLU A 227 -21.72 5.03 2.77
N GLY A 228 -22.93 4.70 3.22
CA GLY A 228 -23.30 3.33 3.56
C GLY A 228 -22.86 2.87 4.94
N ARG A 229 -22.47 1.60 5.03
CA ARG A 229 -22.07 0.91 6.27
C ARG A 229 -20.91 -0.02 5.97
N VAL A 230 -20.03 -0.20 6.95
CA VAL A 230 -18.97 -1.18 6.88
C VAL A 230 -19.42 -2.51 7.47
N THR A 231 -18.90 -3.59 6.91
CA THR A 231 -18.82 -4.90 7.55
C THR A 231 -17.60 -4.91 8.45
N VAL A 232 -17.74 -5.45 9.66
CA VAL A 232 -16.66 -5.55 10.65
C VAL A 232 -16.20 -7.00 10.70
N SER A 233 -14.94 -7.23 10.36
CA SER A 233 -14.29 -8.54 10.40
C SER A 233 -13.48 -8.67 11.70
N PRO A 234 -13.77 -9.67 12.55
CA PRO A 234 -13.03 -9.87 13.79
C PRO A 234 -11.57 -10.27 13.52
N PRO A 235 -10.67 -10.16 14.51
CA PRO A 235 -9.29 -10.62 14.41
C PRO A 235 -9.19 -12.08 13.95
N ALA A 236 -8.18 -12.40 13.13
CA ALA A 236 -8.01 -13.74 12.57
C ALA A 236 -7.81 -14.82 13.66
N ASP A 237 -7.22 -14.44 14.79
CA ASP A 237 -6.95 -15.26 15.95
C ASP A 237 -8.06 -15.18 17.03
N ALA A 238 -9.18 -14.48 16.77
CA ALA A 238 -10.23 -14.24 17.76
C ALA A 238 -10.78 -15.52 18.41
N ALA A 239 -10.81 -16.63 17.67
CA ALA A 239 -11.25 -17.93 18.19
C ALA A 239 -10.28 -18.52 19.24
N THR A 240 -8.99 -18.17 19.17
CA THR A 240 -7.94 -18.63 20.08
C THR A 240 -7.61 -17.64 21.18
N SER A 241 -7.61 -16.33 20.89
CA SER A 241 -7.32 -15.27 21.86
C SER A 241 -8.54 -14.87 22.70
N GLY A 242 -9.76 -15.16 22.22
CA GLY A 242 -10.99 -14.78 22.91
C GLY A 242 -11.36 -13.29 22.79
N VAL A 243 -10.53 -12.52 22.07
CA VAL A 243 -10.76 -11.10 21.80
C VAL A 243 -12.00 -10.93 20.92
N ARG A 244 -12.87 -9.99 21.31
CA ARG A 244 -14.07 -9.63 20.54
C ARG A 244 -13.98 -8.20 20.05
N VAL A 245 -14.66 -7.94 18.93
CA VAL A 245 -14.90 -6.58 18.45
C VAL A 245 -16.32 -6.18 18.80
N VAL A 246 -16.45 -5.13 19.60
CA VAL A 246 -17.74 -4.71 20.18
C VAL A 246 -18.05 -3.26 19.91
N GLY A 247 -19.33 -2.91 19.96
CA GLY A 247 -19.78 -1.51 19.98
C GLY A 247 -19.72 -0.90 21.37
N LYS A 248 -20.08 0.38 21.48
CA LYS A 248 -20.13 1.13 22.76
C LYS A 248 -20.98 0.49 23.85
N ASP A 249 -21.96 -0.34 23.50
CA ASP A 249 -22.81 -1.06 24.44
C ASP A 249 -22.22 -2.41 24.91
N GLY A 250 -20.96 -2.71 24.53
CA GLY A 250 -20.25 -3.93 24.88
C GLY A 250 -20.73 -5.17 24.12
N LYS A 251 -21.59 -5.01 23.10
CA LYS A 251 -22.07 -6.14 22.30
C LYS A 251 -21.23 -6.31 21.05
N ALA A 252 -21.02 -7.57 20.66
CA ALA A 252 -20.36 -7.90 19.40
C ALA A 252 -21.08 -7.25 18.22
N ILE A 253 -20.31 -6.65 17.32
CA ILE A 253 -20.81 -6.02 16.11
C ILE A 253 -20.21 -6.70 14.88
N THR A 254 -21.02 -6.81 13.83
CA THR A 254 -20.59 -7.28 12.50
C THR A 254 -20.76 -6.20 11.44
N SER A 255 -21.31 -5.05 11.81
CA SER A 255 -21.46 -3.88 10.94
C SER A 255 -21.41 -2.59 11.74
N ALA A 256 -20.95 -1.52 11.11
CA ALA A 256 -20.87 -0.18 11.70
C ALA A 256 -21.24 0.88 10.65
N ALA A 257 -21.79 2.01 11.10
CA ALA A 257 -22.04 3.18 10.25
C ALA A 257 -20.97 4.25 10.51
N ASP A 258 -20.95 5.29 9.68
CA ASP A 258 -20.16 6.49 9.95
C ASP A 258 -20.41 7.03 11.37
N GLY A 259 -19.32 7.43 12.05
CA GLY A 259 -19.31 7.88 13.44
C GLY A 259 -19.50 6.80 14.50
N SER A 260 -19.62 5.52 14.11
CA SER A 260 -19.73 4.41 15.08
C SER A 260 -18.40 4.20 15.80
N GLN A 261 -18.48 3.94 17.10
CA GLN A 261 -17.32 3.62 17.94
C GLN A 261 -17.20 2.11 18.12
N VAL A 262 -16.02 1.59 17.77
CA VAL A 262 -15.62 0.20 17.85
C VAL A 262 -14.57 0.04 18.96
N PHE A 263 -14.65 -1.06 19.69
CA PHE A 263 -13.75 -1.39 20.79
C PHE A 263 -13.25 -2.83 20.66
N PHE A 264 -12.04 -3.08 21.14
CA PHE A 264 -11.53 -4.42 21.38
C PHE A 264 -11.85 -4.81 22.82
N ASP A 265 -12.55 -5.92 22.99
CA ASP A 265 -12.93 -6.50 24.26
C ASP A 265 -11.99 -7.67 24.54
N VAL A 266 -11.00 -7.41 25.40
CA VAL A 266 -9.89 -8.31 25.71
C VAL A 266 -10.19 -9.05 27.01
N PRO A 267 -10.11 -10.40 27.06
CA PRO A 267 -10.32 -11.15 28.29
C PRO A 267 -9.37 -10.73 29.43
N GLU A 268 -9.84 -10.74 30.68
CA GLU A 268 -9.06 -10.32 31.86
C GLU A 268 -7.81 -11.20 32.08
N ASP A 269 -7.86 -12.47 31.69
CA ASP A 269 -6.76 -13.44 31.80
C ASP A 269 -5.92 -13.56 30.52
N ALA A 270 -6.10 -12.64 29.56
CA ALA A 270 -5.32 -12.62 28.34
C ALA A 270 -3.85 -12.28 28.64
N ALA A 271 -2.93 -13.14 28.16
CA ALA A 271 -1.52 -12.78 28.11
C ALA A 271 -1.31 -11.54 27.22
N ALA A 272 -0.20 -10.83 27.43
CA ALA A 272 0.17 -9.69 26.59
C ALA A 272 0.16 -10.07 25.10
N GLY A 273 -0.37 -9.18 24.27
CA GLY A 273 -0.60 -9.47 22.87
C GLY A 273 -1.16 -8.31 22.07
N SER A 274 -1.52 -8.60 20.83
CA SER A 274 -2.14 -7.65 19.92
C SER A 274 -3.17 -8.32 19.02
N ALA A 275 -4.10 -7.52 18.51
CA ALA A 275 -5.11 -7.95 17.57
C ALA A 275 -5.38 -6.83 16.55
N GLU A 276 -5.89 -7.20 15.38
CA GLU A 276 -6.29 -6.26 14.34
C GLU A 276 -7.77 -6.47 13.98
N VAL A 277 -8.51 -5.37 13.81
CA VAL A 277 -9.82 -5.39 13.18
C VAL A 277 -9.70 -4.83 11.78
N THR A 278 -10.36 -5.48 10.83
CA THR A 278 -10.54 -4.92 9.49
C THR A 278 -12.01 -4.58 9.27
N VAL A 279 -12.28 -3.41 8.71
CA VAL A 279 -13.60 -3.03 8.25
C VAL A 279 -13.59 -2.86 6.74
N GLN A 280 -14.68 -3.23 6.08
CA GLN A 280 -14.80 -3.17 4.62
C GLN A 280 -16.17 -2.69 4.18
N ALA A 281 -16.24 -1.96 3.07
CA ALA A 281 -17.49 -1.54 2.43
C ALA A 281 -17.35 -1.49 0.91
N SER A 282 -18.48 -1.39 0.23
CA SER A 282 -18.55 -1.01 -1.19
C SER A 282 -19.14 0.40 -1.27
N THR A 283 -18.36 1.34 -1.80
CA THR A 283 -18.72 2.76 -1.91
C THR A 283 -18.00 3.39 -3.11
N THR A 284 -18.33 4.62 -3.48
CA THR A 284 -17.54 5.38 -4.45
C THR A 284 -16.42 6.13 -3.76
N VAL A 285 -15.21 6.10 -4.33
CA VAL A 285 -14.12 6.94 -3.82
C VAL A 285 -14.35 8.39 -4.23
N PRO A 286 -14.21 9.38 -3.33
CA PRO A 286 -14.46 10.79 -3.65
C PRO A 286 -13.49 11.37 -4.70
N VAL A 287 -14.02 12.12 -5.68
CA VAL A 287 -13.20 12.79 -6.71
C VAL A 287 -12.24 13.81 -6.07
N GLY A 288 -10.97 13.68 -6.42
CA GLY A 288 -9.86 14.47 -5.87
C GLY A 288 -9.02 13.76 -4.81
N ARG A 289 -9.37 12.52 -4.38
CA ARG A 289 -8.49 11.71 -3.54
C ARG A 289 -7.20 11.36 -4.27
N ALA A 290 -6.07 11.40 -3.57
CA ALA A 290 -4.77 11.04 -4.12
C ALA A 290 -4.52 9.53 -3.95
N PHE A 291 -3.71 8.99 -4.84
CA PHE A 291 -3.29 7.61 -4.86
C PHE A 291 -1.78 7.55 -5.07
N THR A 292 -1.08 6.88 -4.15
CA THR A 292 0.38 6.71 -4.21
C THR A 292 0.76 5.25 -4.24
N SER A 293 1.86 4.94 -4.91
CA SER A 293 2.47 3.61 -4.85
C SER A 293 3.60 3.58 -3.82
N GLU A 294 3.89 2.40 -3.27
CA GLU A 294 5.14 2.17 -2.53
C GLU A 294 6.35 2.07 -3.46
N SER A 295 6.11 1.85 -4.77
CA SER A 295 7.12 1.99 -5.80
C SER A 295 7.29 3.46 -6.21
N ARG A 296 8.41 3.79 -6.87
CA ARG A 296 8.63 5.10 -7.52
C ARG A 296 7.77 5.26 -8.77
N SER A 297 6.45 5.22 -8.57
CA SER A 297 5.46 5.39 -9.62
C SER A 297 4.72 6.68 -9.35
N GLN A 298 4.55 7.48 -10.40
CA GLN A 298 3.95 8.81 -10.36
C GLN A 298 2.65 8.88 -9.53
N THR A 299 2.48 9.91 -8.71
CA THR A 299 1.25 10.11 -7.93
C THR A 299 0.04 10.29 -8.85
N GLN A 300 -1.09 9.68 -8.48
CA GLN A 300 -2.34 9.72 -9.21
C GLN A 300 -3.41 10.50 -8.43
N ILE A 301 -4.32 11.17 -9.13
CA ILE A 301 -5.48 11.83 -8.53
C ILE A 301 -6.78 11.34 -9.14
N LEU A 302 -7.75 11.04 -8.29
CA LEU A 302 -9.01 10.44 -8.70
C LEU A 302 -9.90 11.42 -9.48
N ALA A 303 -10.29 11.01 -10.68
CA ALA A 303 -11.20 11.72 -11.56
C ALA A 303 -12.58 11.06 -11.65
N GLY A 304 -12.69 9.76 -11.38
CA GLY A 304 -13.96 9.02 -11.39
C GLY A 304 -13.82 7.66 -10.72
N SER A 305 -14.93 7.14 -10.20
CA SER A 305 -14.99 5.85 -9.50
C SER A 305 -16.29 5.17 -9.86
N SER A 306 -16.24 3.87 -10.14
CA SER A 306 -17.42 3.02 -9.96
C SER A 306 -17.63 2.72 -8.48
N GLU A 307 -18.65 1.92 -8.15
CA GLU A 307 -18.75 1.34 -6.81
C GLU A 307 -17.56 0.40 -6.59
N SER A 308 -16.80 0.67 -5.54
CA SER A 308 -15.49 0.09 -5.29
C SER A 308 -15.37 -0.41 -3.86
N THR A 309 -14.66 -1.53 -3.70
CA THR A 309 -14.35 -2.06 -2.38
C THR A 309 -13.30 -1.17 -1.71
N VAL A 310 -13.58 -0.78 -0.46
CA VAL A 310 -12.70 -0.01 0.40
C VAL A 310 -12.51 -0.74 1.72
N SER A 311 -11.32 -0.64 2.32
CA SER A 311 -11.01 -1.26 3.60
C SER A 311 -10.23 -0.33 4.51
N ALA A 312 -10.38 -0.52 5.81
CA ALA A 312 -9.50 0.10 6.81
C ALA A 312 -9.17 -0.89 7.92
N THR A 313 -7.98 -0.76 8.50
CA THR A 313 -7.51 -1.57 9.63
C THR A 313 -7.20 -0.72 10.84
N ALA A 314 -7.50 -1.25 12.02
CA ALA A 314 -7.01 -0.69 13.28
C ALA A 314 -6.46 -1.82 14.16
N SER A 315 -5.40 -1.52 14.89
CA SER A 315 -4.77 -2.49 15.80
C SER A 315 -4.99 -2.13 17.27
N ALA A 316 -5.06 -3.15 18.12
CA ALA A 316 -5.00 -3.00 19.56
C ALA A 316 -3.83 -3.79 20.14
N GLY A 317 -3.09 -3.20 21.08
CA GLY A 317 -2.08 -3.89 21.89
C GLY A 317 -2.44 -3.87 23.38
N TRP A 318 -2.14 -4.93 24.12
CA TRP A 318 -2.41 -5.00 25.55
C TRP A 318 -1.35 -5.75 26.34
N ALA A 319 -1.21 -5.37 27.60
CA ALA A 319 -0.42 -6.09 28.60
C ALA A 319 -0.94 -5.79 30.02
N GLU A 320 -0.60 -6.64 30.99
CA GLU A 320 -1.00 -6.41 32.39
C GLU A 320 -0.23 -5.25 33.03
N LYS A 321 1.04 -5.05 32.66
CA LYS A 321 1.98 -4.08 33.27
C LYS A 321 3.04 -3.65 32.26
N GLY A 322 3.82 -2.65 32.63
CA GLY A 322 4.88 -2.09 31.80
C GLY A 322 4.33 -1.05 30.83
N ALA A 323 5.15 -0.67 29.86
CA ALA A 323 4.72 0.17 28.76
C ALA A 323 3.80 -0.62 27.81
N ILE A 324 2.70 0.00 27.39
CA ILE A 324 1.71 -0.60 26.48
C ILE A 324 1.51 0.34 25.29
N PRO A 325 2.42 0.30 24.30
CA PRO A 325 2.39 1.28 23.23
C PRO A 325 1.35 0.96 22.15
N ALA A 326 0.75 2.01 21.59
CA ALA A 326 0.09 1.95 20.29
C ALA A 326 0.82 2.87 19.32
N LEU A 327 1.19 2.34 18.16
CA LEU A 327 2.07 3.02 17.20
C LEU A 327 1.36 3.19 15.85
N SER A 328 1.43 4.39 15.29
CA SER A 328 0.97 4.69 13.94
C SER A 328 1.91 5.67 13.24
N ALA A 329 1.84 5.71 11.90
CA ALA A 329 2.70 6.56 11.08
C ALA A 329 1.93 7.20 9.93
N ALA A 330 2.18 8.48 9.69
CA ALA A 330 1.61 9.23 8.57
C ALA A 330 2.67 10.08 7.88
N LYS A 331 2.70 10.06 6.54
CA LYS A 331 3.59 10.96 5.78
C LYS A 331 3.14 12.42 5.99
N ASN A 332 4.11 13.31 6.15
CA ASN A 332 3.92 14.74 6.35
C ASN A 332 4.82 15.52 5.39
N CYS A 333 4.35 15.68 4.15
CA CYS A 333 5.09 16.38 3.10
C CYS A 333 5.29 17.86 3.40
N ALA A 334 4.38 18.50 4.15
CA ALA A 334 4.56 19.87 4.58
C ALA A 334 5.76 20.06 5.52
N LYS A 335 6.22 18.99 6.19
CA LYS A 335 7.42 18.98 7.05
C LYS A 335 8.57 18.14 6.48
N GLY A 336 8.43 17.57 5.29
CA GLY A 336 9.45 16.70 4.69
C GLY A 336 9.78 15.48 5.54
N GLY A 337 8.78 14.76 6.05
CA GLY A 337 9.04 13.67 6.98
C GLY A 337 7.89 12.71 7.23
N LEU A 338 8.12 11.79 8.15
CA LEU A 338 7.16 10.79 8.62
C LEU A 338 6.80 11.10 10.08
N ASP A 339 5.53 11.40 10.34
CA ASP A 339 5.01 11.58 11.69
C ASP A 339 4.72 10.21 12.32
N ILE A 340 5.45 9.87 13.38
CA ILE A 340 5.19 8.70 14.22
C ILE A 340 4.40 9.15 15.44
N THR A 341 3.20 8.61 15.59
CA THR A 341 2.40 8.79 16.80
C THR A 341 2.55 7.57 17.67
N ALA A 342 2.95 7.79 18.92
CA ALA A 342 3.07 6.77 19.95
C ALA A 342 2.23 7.17 21.15
N SER A 343 1.22 6.36 21.48
CA SER A 343 0.53 6.40 22.78
C SER A 343 1.06 5.30 23.68
N ASN A 344 0.97 5.48 24.99
CA ASN A 344 1.34 4.49 25.98
C ASN A 344 0.29 4.48 27.09
N GLU A 345 -0.58 3.47 27.10
CA GLU A 345 -1.61 3.29 28.14
C GLU A 345 -1.10 2.45 29.32
N GLY A 346 0.21 2.15 29.34
CA GLY A 346 0.87 1.42 30.42
C GLY A 346 1.19 2.25 31.66
N ASP A 347 1.86 1.61 32.62
CA ASP A 347 2.26 2.17 33.91
C ASP A 347 3.78 2.48 34.03
N GLU A 348 4.55 2.17 32.98
CA GLU A 348 5.97 2.51 32.84
C GLU A 348 6.24 3.35 31.57
N ASP A 349 7.38 4.03 31.54
CA ASP A 349 7.80 4.83 30.38
C ASP A 349 8.12 3.93 29.17
N PHE A 350 7.58 4.30 28.00
CA PHE A 350 7.92 3.66 26.73
C PHE A 350 9.07 4.42 26.07
N ALA A 351 10.27 3.83 26.08
CA ALA A 351 11.44 4.38 25.41
C ALA A 351 11.73 3.60 24.12
N PHE A 352 12.01 4.32 23.03
CA PHE A 352 12.45 3.74 21.76
C PHE A 352 13.47 4.63 21.07
N GLU A 353 14.36 4.03 20.29
CA GLU A 353 15.34 4.77 19.50
C GLU A 353 14.88 4.92 18.06
N LEU A 354 15.01 6.12 17.51
CA LEU A 354 14.79 6.38 16.11
C LEU A 354 15.90 7.26 15.53
N MET A 355 16.51 6.81 14.42
CA MET A 355 17.63 7.49 13.78
C MET A 355 18.76 7.92 14.74
N GLY A 356 19.11 7.09 15.72
CA GLY A 356 20.17 7.45 16.69
C GLY A 356 19.71 8.33 17.85
N THR A 357 18.41 8.63 17.95
CA THR A 357 17.83 9.49 18.99
C THR A 357 16.84 8.72 19.85
N GLU A 358 17.03 8.76 21.17
CA GLU A 358 16.08 8.18 22.12
C GLU A 358 14.85 9.08 22.28
N HIS A 359 13.68 8.46 22.20
CA HIS A 359 12.38 9.07 22.45
C HIS A 359 11.71 8.36 23.62
N VAL A 360 11.10 9.14 24.51
CA VAL A 360 10.38 8.61 25.68
C VAL A 360 8.94 9.10 25.67
N ILE A 361 8.01 8.17 25.78
CA ILE A 361 6.57 8.38 25.93
C ILE A 361 6.20 7.98 27.36
N PRO A 362 5.96 8.95 28.25
CA PRO A 362 5.55 8.65 29.62
C PRO A 362 4.28 7.80 29.69
N ALA A 363 4.13 7.06 30.78
CA ALA A 363 2.92 6.32 31.12
C ALA A 363 1.64 7.19 30.98
N SER A 364 0.58 6.61 30.42
CA SER A 364 -0.72 7.25 30.14
C SER A 364 -0.62 8.55 29.32
N THR A 365 0.35 8.64 28.41
CA THR A 365 0.50 9.79 27.51
C THR A 365 0.70 9.37 26.07
N TRP A 366 0.62 10.34 25.16
CA TRP A 366 0.96 10.16 23.76
C TRP A 366 1.81 11.32 23.25
N ARG A 367 2.62 11.06 22.21
CA ARG A 367 3.35 12.10 21.47
C ARG A 367 3.42 11.73 19.99
N THR A 368 3.51 12.76 19.16
CA THR A 368 3.90 12.63 17.75
C THR A 368 5.31 13.16 17.56
N VAL A 369 6.15 12.36 16.92
CA VAL A 369 7.53 12.72 16.55
C VAL A 369 7.63 12.72 15.03
N THR A 370 8.05 13.85 14.44
CA THR A 370 8.32 13.93 13.01
C THR A 370 9.77 13.49 12.75
N ILE A 371 9.92 12.45 11.93
CA ILE A 371 11.22 11.97 11.45
C ILE A 371 11.51 12.67 10.12
N PRO A 372 12.58 13.46 10.00
CA PRO A 372 12.95 14.05 8.72
C PRO A 372 13.44 12.96 7.77
N LEU A 373 12.93 12.96 6.54
CA LEU A 373 13.36 12.09 5.46
C LEU A 373 13.74 12.95 4.26
N GLN A 374 14.70 12.49 3.46
CA GLN A 374 14.99 13.11 2.17
C GLN A 374 13.89 12.75 1.16
N GLU A 375 13.76 13.58 0.13
CA GLU A 375 12.90 13.27 -1.01
C GLU A 375 13.34 11.96 -1.68
N ASP A 376 12.36 11.18 -2.17
CA ASP A 376 12.55 9.84 -2.74
C ASP A 376 13.24 8.81 -1.81
N GLN A 377 13.35 9.11 -0.52
CA GLN A 377 13.98 8.23 0.45
C GLN A 377 13.02 7.10 0.85
N ALA A 378 13.40 5.88 0.50
CA ALA A 378 12.80 4.68 1.09
C ALA A 378 13.15 4.60 2.58
N TYR A 379 12.16 4.26 3.40
CA TYR A 379 12.33 3.95 4.80
C TYR A 379 11.81 2.55 5.09
N ASP A 380 12.52 1.84 5.96
CA ASP A 380 12.15 0.52 6.45
C ASP A 380 12.79 0.34 7.82
N PHE A 381 12.00 0.44 8.87
CA PHE A 381 12.46 0.30 10.25
C PHE A 381 11.39 -0.31 11.13
N THR A 382 11.82 -0.94 12.22
CA THR A 382 10.95 -1.52 13.23
C THR A 382 11.14 -0.77 14.55
N ILE A 383 10.04 -0.39 15.18
CA ILE A 383 10.03 0.04 16.57
C ILE A 383 9.70 -1.19 17.41
N GLU A 384 10.67 -1.63 18.19
CA GLU A 384 10.51 -2.69 19.18
C GLU A 384 9.95 -2.10 20.47
N ALA A 385 9.03 -2.82 21.09
CA ALA A 385 8.45 -2.50 22.38
C ALA A 385 8.61 -3.66 23.36
N PRO A 386 8.37 -3.41 24.67
CA PRO A 386 8.35 -4.47 25.67
C PRO A 386 7.39 -5.62 25.31
N ASP A 387 7.62 -6.78 25.93
CA ASP A 387 6.82 -7.99 25.76
C ASP A 387 6.74 -8.55 24.32
N GLY A 388 7.69 -8.16 23.47
CA GLY A 388 7.83 -8.69 22.12
C GLY A 388 6.88 -8.06 21.10
N PHE A 389 6.24 -6.93 21.43
CA PHE A 389 5.50 -6.15 20.44
C PHE A 389 6.50 -5.44 19.52
N GLU A 390 6.35 -5.63 18.21
CA GLU A 390 7.16 -4.97 17.20
C GLU A 390 6.24 -4.34 16.16
N LYS A 391 6.54 -3.10 15.77
CA LYS A 391 5.83 -2.44 14.66
C LYS A 391 6.83 -2.00 13.60
N ARG A 392 6.73 -2.62 12.42
CA ARG A 392 7.49 -2.26 11.24
C ARG A 392 6.78 -1.15 10.46
N PHE A 393 7.55 -0.17 10.00
CA PHE A 393 7.14 0.92 9.14
C PHE A 393 7.99 0.89 7.88
N THR A 394 7.33 0.84 6.72
CA THR A 394 7.99 0.82 5.41
C THR A 394 7.28 1.76 4.44
N GLY A 395 8.02 2.29 3.47
CA GLY A 395 7.49 3.15 2.41
C GLY A 395 8.56 4.02 1.76
N VAL A 396 8.12 5.01 0.99
CA VAL A 396 8.97 6.04 0.35
C VAL A 396 8.35 7.41 0.64
N LEU A 397 9.16 8.39 1.04
CA LEU A 397 8.71 9.79 1.07
C LEU A 397 8.82 10.36 -0.36
N ASP A 398 7.67 10.66 -0.96
CA ASP A 398 7.52 11.24 -2.31
C ASP A 398 6.56 12.41 -2.18
N CYS A 399 7.13 13.60 -1.98
CA CYS A 399 6.49 14.84 -1.62
C CYS A 399 6.74 15.96 -2.64
N LEU A 400 7.56 15.74 -3.66
CA LEU A 400 7.82 16.68 -4.74
C LEU A 400 7.54 16.03 -6.08
N THR A 401 7.02 16.80 -7.03
CA THR A 401 7.05 16.34 -8.42
C THR A 401 8.47 16.45 -8.95
N GLN A 402 8.84 15.56 -9.87
CA GLN A 402 10.17 15.56 -10.47
C GLN A 402 10.49 16.91 -11.19
N GLY A 403 9.46 17.62 -11.67
CA GLY A 403 9.61 18.98 -12.21
C GLY A 403 9.95 20.05 -11.17
N ALA A 404 9.46 19.90 -9.93
CA ALA A 404 9.76 20.82 -8.83
C ALA A 404 11.19 20.63 -8.29
N GLU A 405 11.73 19.42 -8.32
CA GLU A 405 13.11 19.14 -7.93
C GLU A 405 14.14 19.82 -8.85
N ALA A 406 13.84 19.91 -10.15
CA ALA A 406 14.72 20.57 -11.13
C ALA A 406 14.81 22.10 -10.95
N GLY A 407 13.86 22.70 -10.22
CA GLY A 407 13.78 24.14 -9.96
C GLY A 407 14.66 24.63 -8.80
N ASP A 408 15.17 23.73 -7.95
CA ASP A 408 16.19 24.07 -6.96
C ASP A 408 17.56 23.82 -7.59
N SER A 409 18.37 24.89 -7.69
CA SER A 409 19.64 24.86 -8.39
C SER A 409 20.49 23.67 -7.91
N THR A 410 20.68 22.70 -8.80
CA THR A 410 21.71 21.68 -8.64
C THR A 410 23.05 22.42 -8.60
N GLN A 411 23.55 22.68 -7.39
CA GLN A 411 24.98 22.81 -7.21
C GLN A 411 25.54 21.45 -7.58
N THR A 412 26.08 21.39 -8.79
CA THR A 412 26.95 20.32 -9.25
C THR A 412 28.05 20.17 -8.20
N LEU A 413 27.86 19.21 -7.29
CA LEU A 413 28.89 18.77 -6.38
C LEU A 413 30.00 18.24 -7.29
N SER A 414 31.10 18.99 -7.36
CA SER A 414 32.26 18.63 -8.15
C SER A 414 32.65 17.19 -7.82
N GLU A 415 32.81 16.37 -8.85
CA GLU A 415 33.30 15.00 -8.74
C GLU A 415 34.52 14.95 -7.81
N PRO A 416 34.65 13.92 -6.95
CA PRO A 416 35.83 13.79 -6.11
C PRO A 416 37.08 13.68 -6.98
N SER A 417 37.97 14.67 -6.83
CA SER A 417 39.28 14.68 -7.49
C SER A 417 40.05 13.40 -7.12
N PRO A 418 40.59 12.64 -8.10
CA PRO A 418 41.42 11.47 -7.79
C PRO A 418 42.66 11.90 -7.01
N ALA A 419 42.89 11.26 -5.87
CA ALA A 419 44.12 11.44 -5.11
C ALA A 419 45.31 11.02 -5.98
N THR A 420 46.15 11.99 -6.35
CA THR A 420 47.45 11.77 -6.97
C THR A 420 48.36 11.01 -6.01
N VAL A 421 48.64 9.74 -6.31
CA VAL A 421 49.80 9.02 -5.80
C VAL A 421 50.70 8.73 -7.01
N GLY A 422 51.88 9.33 -7.01
CA GLY A 422 52.83 9.27 -8.11
C GLY A 422 53.36 7.86 -8.35
N GLY A 423 53.44 7.46 -9.61
CA GLY A 423 54.07 6.23 -10.06
C GLY A 423 54.21 6.23 -11.57
N THR A 424 55.41 6.53 -12.04
CA THR A 424 55.82 6.64 -13.44
C THR A 424 55.60 5.35 -14.22
N SER A 425 55.06 5.44 -15.44
CA SER A 425 55.60 4.90 -16.71
C SER A 425 54.59 4.23 -17.64
N ALA A 426 54.83 4.50 -18.93
CA ALA A 426 54.43 3.83 -20.16
C ALA A 426 53.01 4.10 -20.72
N ASP A 427 53.01 4.91 -21.78
CA ASP A 427 52.12 4.87 -22.94
C ASP A 427 51.51 3.48 -23.18
N THR A 428 50.18 3.38 -23.19
CA THR A 428 49.51 2.31 -23.94
C THR A 428 48.13 2.78 -24.40
N ASN A 429 48.04 2.96 -25.71
CA ASN A 429 46.85 3.16 -26.52
C ASN A 429 45.91 1.95 -26.36
N LEU A 430 44.66 2.17 -25.94
CA LEU A 430 43.63 1.13 -25.73
C LEU A 430 42.59 1.13 -26.87
N ALA A 431 43.08 1.23 -28.10
CA ALA A 431 42.37 0.76 -29.27
C ALA A 431 43.25 -0.31 -29.94
N GLU A 432 42.62 -1.43 -30.29
CA GLU A 432 43.16 -2.57 -31.05
C GLU A 432 43.60 -3.80 -30.23
N THR A 433 42.73 -4.80 -30.25
CA THR A 433 42.93 -6.25 -30.50
C THR A 433 41.89 -7.00 -29.67
N GLY A 434 41.18 -8.02 -30.15
CA GLY A 434 41.09 -8.76 -31.40
C GLY A 434 39.97 -9.78 -31.14
N ASP A 435 39.05 -10.02 -32.06
CA ASP A 435 39.23 -11.06 -33.07
C ASP A 435 40.09 -12.24 -32.57
N SER A 436 39.42 -13.32 -32.17
CA SER A 436 39.51 -14.61 -32.87
C SER A 436 39.14 -15.79 -31.96
N GLY A 437 38.20 -16.60 -32.45
CA GLY A 437 38.33 -18.06 -32.36
C GLY A 437 37.64 -18.77 -31.21
N MET A 438 36.32 -18.96 -31.28
CA MET A 438 35.72 -20.28 -31.06
C MET A 438 34.26 -20.34 -31.56
N THR A 439 34.08 -20.16 -32.87
CA THR A 439 32.83 -20.53 -33.53
C THR A 439 32.76 -22.06 -33.61
N GLY A 440 31.99 -22.67 -32.72
CA GLY A 440 31.63 -24.09 -32.81
C GLY A 440 31.67 -24.80 -31.47
N LEU A 441 30.70 -24.53 -30.58
CA LEU A 441 30.21 -25.49 -29.57
C LEU A 441 29.03 -24.94 -28.72
N ILE A 442 28.03 -24.29 -29.31
CA ILE A 442 26.70 -24.12 -28.65
C ILE A 442 25.60 -24.34 -29.69
N ALA A 443 25.55 -25.58 -30.19
CA ALA A 443 24.41 -26.12 -30.93
C ALA A 443 24.27 -27.59 -30.49
N GLY A 444 23.83 -27.80 -29.24
CA GLY A 444 23.88 -29.15 -28.65
C GLY A 444 23.11 -29.38 -27.36
N THR A 445 22.23 -28.48 -26.90
CA THR A 445 21.47 -28.66 -25.65
C THR A 445 20.02 -28.16 -25.73
N ALA A 446 19.39 -28.18 -26.91
CA ALA A 446 17.98 -27.81 -27.06
C ALA A 446 17.05 -28.97 -27.53
N ILE A 447 17.58 -30.17 -27.80
CA ILE A 447 16.79 -31.30 -28.35
C ILE A 447 16.50 -32.40 -27.30
N GLY A 448 17.12 -32.36 -26.12
CA GLY A 448 16.94 -33.39 -25.08
C GLY A 448 15.65 -33.29 -24.24
N LEU A 449 15.12 -32.09 -24.03
CA LEU A 449 13.99 -31.88 -23.09
C LEU A 449 12.61 -32.00 -23.75
N VAL A 450 12.52 -31.91 -25.08
CA VAL A 450 11.24 -32.02 -25.81
C VAL A 450 10.79 -33.49 -25.93
N VAL A 451 11.72 -34.45 -25.94
CA VAL A 451 11.39 -35.88 -26.05
C VAL A 451 10.89 -36.47 -24.72
N ILE A 452 11.36 -35.95 -23.58
CA ILE A 452 10.92 -36.42 -22.25
C ILE A 452 9.53 -35.87 -21.91
N GLY A 453 9.23 -34.62 -22.29
CA GLY A 453 7.90 -34.01 -22.07
C GLY A 453 6.77 -34.66 -22.88
N GLY A 454 7.07 -35.15 -24.09
CA GLY A 454 6.08 -35.81 -24.95
C GLY A 454 5.58 -37.18 -24.45
N ALA A 455 6.39 -37.90 -23.66
CA ALA A 455 6.04 -39.24 -23.18
C ALA A 455 5.09 -39.23 -21.96
N VAL A 456 5.09 -38.15 -21.16
CA VAL A 456 4.25 -38.05 -19.95
C VAL A 456 2.80 -37.66 -20.27
N LEU A 457 2.59 -36.82 -21.28
CA LEU A 457 1.24 -36.38 -21.69
C LEU A 457 0.38 -37.49 -22.32
N LEU A 458 0.99 -38.51 -22.95
CA LEU A 458 0.27 -39.64 -23.56
C LEU A 458 -0.21 -40.69 -22.55
N VAL A 459 0.33 -40.72 -21.31
CA VAL A 459 -0.04 -41.70 -20.28
C VAL A 459 -1.18 -41.20 -19.38
N VAL A 460 -1.35 -39.88 -19.22
CA VAL A 460 -2.38 -39.30 -18.35
C VAL A 460 -3.73 -39.11 -19.05
N GLY A 461 -3.75 -38.92 -20.38
CA GLY A 461 -4.98 -38.71 -21.16
C GLY A 461 -5.91 -39.92 -21.33
N ARG A 462 -5.55 -41.11 -20.82
CA ARG A 462 -6.34 -42.35 -21.00
C ARG A 462 -7.15 -42.80 -19.78
N ARG A 463 -7.22 -42.02 -18.71
CA ARG A 463 -8.06 -42.37 -17.55
C ARG A 463 -8.79 -41.15 -17.02
N LYS A 464 -9.99 -40.90 -17.57
CA LYS A 464 -11.22 -40.56 -16.83
C LYS A 464 -12.25 -39.95 -17.79
N THR A 465 -13.15 -40.80 -18.28
CA THR A 465 -14.50 -40.39 -18.67
C THR A 465 -15.46 -41.28 -17.88
N PRO A 466 -16.30 -40.75 -16.98
CA PRO A 466 -17.44 -41.50 -16.44
C PRO A 466 -18.65 -41.30 -17.36
N THR A 467 -19.29 -42.41 -17.73
CA THR A 467 -20.57 -42.44 -18.43
C THR A 467 -21.72 -42.36 -17.42
N GLN A 468 -22.74 -41.64 -17.84
CA GLN A 468 -24.07 -41.46 -17.25
C GLN A 468 -24.89 -42.76 -17.31
N ASP A 469 -25.43 -43.17 -16.15
CA ASP A 469 -26.83 -43.62 -15.93
C ASP A 469 -27.08 -43.84 -14.43
#